data_AF-A0A537RKP1-F1
#
_entry.id   AF-A0A537RKP1-F1
#
_cell.length_a   1.000
_cell.length_b   1.000
_cell.length_c   1.000
_cell.angle_alpha   90.00
_cell.angle_beta   90.00
_cell.angle_gamma   90.00
#
_symmetry.space_group_name_H-M   'P 1'
#
loop_
_entity.id
_entity.type
_entity.pdbx_description
1 polymer ?
#
loop_
_entity_poly.entity_id
_entity_poly.type
_entity_poly.pdbx_seq_one_letter_code
_entity_poly.pdbx_strand_id
1 'polypeptide(L)'
;MSETMADELGSLRWSTIPLPPTAGARDEWHAATTLGPLELPVMRPGQLWLVELPATAPEVAPLEYRALGNANVVIYDRALAPAVARFLPLGGYAEPVASSDGQSGAGSERCVRFVRDGWSVARLLDPGFRSGRERLDKIRQLSHSLLTSEMPGDLPVQIFVSAASGRYQRNETQLHRLDAIIGAYAPLRSSTFTIILDVTDTGGAPRFSVASANGLAG
;
A
#
# COMPACT_ATOMS: atom_id res chain seq x y z
N MET A 1 50.60 -15.06 3.18
CA MET A 1 49.98 -14.62 4.44
C MET A 1 48.84 -13.71 4.03
N SER A 2 47.63 -14.26 4.07
CA SER A 2 46.38 -13.61 3.68
C SER A 2 45.61 -13.38 4.96
N GLU A 3 45.23 -12.15 5.29
CA GLU A 3 44.12 -11.88 6.20
C GLU A 3 43.67 -10.40 6.09
N THR A 4 42.43 -10.26 5.62
CA THR A 4 41.37 -9.36 6.11
C THR A 4 41.54 -7.84 6.05
N MET A 5 41.21 -7.28 4.87
CA MET A 5 40.52 -6.00 4.71
C MET A 5 39.01 -6.28 4.54
N ALA A 6 38.28 -6.35 5.65
CA ALA A 6 36.81 -6.33 5.65
C ALA A 6 36.30 -6.05 7.06
N ASP A 7 36.13 -4.78 7.42
CA ASP A 7 35.10 -4.36 8.38
C ASP A 7 35.03 -2.83 8.48
N GLU A 8 34.55 -2.19 7.41
CA GLU A 8 34.01 -0.83 7.47
C GLU A 8 32.72 -0.73 6.63
N LEU A 9 31.82 -1.71 6.79
CA LEU A 9 30.41 -1.50 6.44
C LEU A 9 29.70 -1.00 7.69
N GLY A 10 29.60 0.32 7.74
CA GLY A 10 28.85 1.07 8.76
C GLY A 10 27.55 0.38 9.11
N SER A 11 27.53 -0.17 10.31
CA SER A 11 26.35 -0.59 11.03
C SER A 11 25.44 0.63 11.17
N LEU A 12 24.55 0.83 10.19
CA LEU A 12 23.33 1.61 10.38
C LEU A 12 22.56 0.89 11.47
N ARG A 13 22.78 1.28 12.73
CA ARG A 13 22.05 0.77 13.87
C ARG A 13 20.58 1.06 13.62
N TRP A 14 19.83 0.00 13.35
CA TRP A 14 18.38 0.00 13.27
C TRP A 14 17.86 0.32 14.66
N SER A 15 17.69 1.60 14.97
CA SER A 15 16.90 1.99 16.12
C SER A 15 15.45 1.78 15.75
N THR A 16 14.83 0.74 16.31
CA THR A 16 13.38 0.65 16.41
C THR A 16 12.92 1.96 17.04
N ILE A 17 12.40 2.91 16.26
CA ILE A 17 11.91 4.16 16.82
C ILE A 17 10.65 3.78 17.62
N PRO A 18 10.67 3.89 18.96
CA PRO A 18 9.45 3.80 19.72
C PRO A 18 8.67 5.06 19.37
N LEU A 19 7.50 4.91 18.75
CA LEU A 19 6.60 6.03 18.51
C LEU A 19 6.19 6.65 19.87
N PRO A 20 5.96 7.97 19.94
CA PRO A 20 5.63 8.62 21.22
C PRO A 20 4.35 8.03 21.83
N PRO A 21 4.30 7.85 23.17
CA PRO A 21 3.12 7.38 23.88
C PRO A 21 2.08 8.51 23.95
N THR A 22 1.36 8.74 22.86
CA THR A 22 0.16 9.59 22.84
C THR A 22 -1.07 8.76 22.51
N ALA A 23 -1.36 7.80 23.38
CA ALA A 23 -2.66 7.18 23.50
C ALA A 23 -2.72 6.51 24.90
N GLY A 24 -3.77 6.79 25.67
CA GLY A 24 -3.85 6.48 27.10
C GLY A 24 -3.80 4.98 27.41
N ALA A 25 -3.73 4.63 28.70
CA ALA A 25 -3.50 3.26 29.21
C ALA A 25 -4.58 2.19 28.89
N ARG A 26 -5.35 2.33 27.82
CA ARG A 26 -6.27 1.33 27.25
C ARG A 26 -5.97 1.01 25.78
N ASP A 27 -4.83 1.45 25.30
CA ASP A 27 -4.41 1.38 23.91
C ASP A 27 -3.55 0.14 23.67
N GLU A 28 -4.19 -0.96 23.26
CA GLU A 28 -3.50 -2.16 22.77
C GLU A 28 -2.89 -1.87 21.39
N TRP A 29 -1.71 -1.25 21.40
CA TRP A 29 -0.86 -1.11 20.22
C TRP A 29 0.09 -2.30 20.19
N HIS A 30 0.02 -3.11 19.15
CA HIS A 30 0.98 -4.19 18.98
C HIS A 30 2.33 -3.60 18.52
N ALA A 31 3.39 -3.93 19.26
CA ALA A 31 4.74 -3.51 18.95
C ALA A 31 5.09 -3.92 17.52
N ALA A 32 5.76 -3.01 16.82
CA ALA A 32 6.18 -3.23 15.45
C ALA A 32 7.08 -4.47 15.30
N THR A 33 6.67 -5.41 14.43
CA THR A 33 7.45 -6.62 14.13
C THR A 33 8.23 -6.42 12.84
N THR A 34 9.53 -6.77 12.84
CA THR A 34 10.33 -6.80 11.61
C THR A 34 10.09 -8.13 10.90
N LEU A 35 9.71 -8.08 9.62
CA LEU A 35 9.42 -9.28 8.83
C LEU A 35 10.46 -9.56 7.76
N GLY A 36 10.74 -10.85 7.56
CA GLY A 36 11.52 -11.35 6.44
C GLY A 36 10.70 -11.53 5.15
N PRO A 37 11.36 -11.75 3.98
CA PRO A 37 10.67 -11.86 2.68
C PRO A 37 9.64 -12.99 2.58
N LEU A 38 9.82 -14.07 3.36
CA LEU A 38 8.93 -15.24 3.38
C LEU A 38 7.68 -15.03 4.23
N GLU A 39 7.70 -14.05 5.14
CA GLU A 39 6.59 -13.74 6.07
C GLU A 39 5.70 -12.62 5.54
N LEU A 40 5.98 -12.13 4.33
CA LEU A 40 5.17 -11.11 3.70
C LEU A 40 3.77 -11.64 3.40
N PRO A 41 2.73 -10.80 3.50
CA PRO A 41 1.38 -11.21 3.19
C PRO A 41 1.24 -11.56 1.70
N VAL A 42 0.20 -12.34 1.41
CA VAL A 42 -0.28 -12.62 0.05
C VAL A 42 -1.65 -11.96 -0.06
N MET A 43 -1.89 -11.27 -1.18
CA MET A 43 -3.15 -10.58 -1.42
C MET A 43 -4.28 -11.61 -1.58
N ARG A 44 -5.39 -11.40 -0.87
CA ARG A 44 -6.57 -12.26 -0.89
C ARG A 44 -7.74 -11.55 -1.60
N PRO A 45 -8.72 -12.30 -2.11
CA PRO A 45 -9.99 -11.71 -2.56
C PRO A 45 -10.63 -10.86 -1.46
N GLY A 46 -11.23 -9.73 -1.83
CA GLY A 46 -11.82 -8.78 -0.87
C GLY A 46 -10.80 -7.96 -0.08
N GLN A 47 -9.53 -7.93 -0.50
CA GLN A 47 -8.53 -7.04 0.07
C GLN A 47 -8.25 -5.83 -0.81
N LEU A 48 -8.08 -4.68 -0.16
CA LEU A 48 -7.56 -3.46 -0.76
C LEU A 48 -6.16 -3.19 -0.21
N TRP A 49 -5.17 -3.14 -1.09
CA TRP A 49 -3.81 -2.74 -0.75
C TRP A 49 -3.53 -1.35 -1.32
N LEU A 50 -3.21 -0.39 -0.46
CA LEU A 50 -2.66 0.91 -0.85
C LEU A 50 -1.15 0.81 -0.84
N VAL A 51 -0.50 1.05 -1.97
CA VAL A 51 0.93 0.81 -2.15
C VAL A 51 1.59 2.06 -2.69
N GLU A 52 2.53 2.61 -1.92
CA GLU A 52 3.42 3.63 -2.43
C GLU A 52 4.53 3.00 -3.26
N LEU A 53 4.61 3.40 -4.52
CA LEU A 53 5.60 2.90 -5.47
C LEU A 53 6.29 4.08 -6.15
N PRO A 54 7.57 4.37 -5.87
CA PRO A 54 8.30 5.44 -6.55
C PRO A 54 8.40 5.17 -8.05
N ALA A 55 7.92 6.09 -8.90
CA ALA A 55 7.97 5.94 -10.35
C ALA A 55 9.40 5.75 -10.91
N THR A 56 10.41 6.26 -10.19
CA THR A 56 11.82 6.23 -10.59
C THR A 56 12.62 5.10 -9.93
N ALA A 57 11.99 4.24 -9.13
CA ALA A 57 12.72 3.15 -8.49
C ALA A 57 13.22 2.14 -9.55
N PRO A 58 14.52 1.81 -9.57
CA PRO A 58 15.08 0.87 -10.55
C PRO A 58 14.59 -0.56 -10.31
N GLU A 59 14.23 -0.88 -9.07
CA GLU A 59 13.75 -2.19 -8.63
C GLU A 59 12.48 -2.04 -7.80
N VAL A 60 11.55 -2.99 -7.99
CA VAL A 60 10.31 -3.08 -7.20
C VAL A 60 10.58 -3.99 -6.02
N ALA A 61 10.37 -3.50 -4.81
CA ALA A 61 10.60 -4.29 -3.61
C ALA A 61 9.57 -5.44 -3.49
N PRO A 62 9.87 -6.49 -2.71
CA PRO A 62 9.11 -7.74 -2.77
C PRO A 62 7.61 -7.63 -2.46
N LEU A 63 7.20 -6.68 -1.60
CA LEU A 63 5.80 -6.53 -1.21
C LEU A 63 5.01 -5.78 -2.30
N GLU A 64 5.60 -4.76 -2.90
CA GLU A 64 5.08 -4.02 -4.03
C GLU A 64 4.94 -4.92 -5.26
N TYR A 65 5.92 -5.81 -5.48
CA TYR A 65 5.86 -6.83 -6.53
C TYR A 65 4.69 -7.79 -6.29
N ARG A 66 4.47 -8.24 -5.05
CA ARG A 66 3.32 -9.09 -4.71
C ARG A 66 1.99 -8.37 -4.91
N ALA A 67 1.91 -7.07 -4.62
CA ALA A 67 0.71 -6.29 -4.86
C ALA A 67 0.37 -6.24 -6.35
N LEU A 68 1.36 -5.97 -7.20
CA LEU A 68 1.20 -5.93 -8.66
C LEU A 68 0.89 -7.31 -9.26
N GLY A 69 1.58 -8.35 -8.81
CA GLY A 69 1.48 -9.69 -9.38
C GLY A 69 0.25 -10.48 -8.95
N ASN A 70 -0.38 -10.15 -7.81
CA ASN A 70 -1.54 -10.89 -7.28
C ASN A 70 -2.86 -10.09 -7.31
N ALA A 71 -2.83 -8.80 -7.66
CA ALA A 71 -4.05 -8.01 -7.80
C ALA A 71 -4.80 -8.41 -9.07
N ASN A 72 -6.12 -8.57 -8.95
CA ASN A 72 -6.99 -8.67 -10.11
C ASN A 72 -7.25 -7.30 -10.72
N VAL A 73 -7.30 -6.27 -9.87
CA VAL A 73 -7.59 -4.88 -10.26
C VAL A 73 -6.49 -3.96 -9.74
N VAL A 74 -5.87 -3.19 -10.64
CA VAL A 74 -4.83 -2.21 -10.32
C VAL A 74 -5.30 -0.81 -10.68
N ILE A 75 -5.53 0.03 -9.67
CA ILE A 75 -5.88 1.45 -9.82
C ILE A 75 -4.64 2.28 -9.52
N TYR A 76 -4.08 3.00 -10.49
CA TYR A 76 -2.73 3.58 -10.34
C TYR A 76 -2.65 5.08 -10.63
N ASP A 77 -1.71 5.77 -9.99
CA ASP A 77 -1.35 7.13 -10.39
C ASP A 77 -0.68 7.11 -11.76
N ARG A 78 -1.06 8.03 -12.65
CA ARG A 78 -0.64 8.02 -14.06
C ARG A 78 0.87 7.93 -14.28
N ALA A 79 1.68 8.48 -13.37
CA ALA A 79 3.14 8.40 -13.41
C ALA A 79 3.67 6.95 -13.33
N LEU A 80 2.89 6.02 -12.78
CA LEU A 80 3.23 4.61 -12.61
C LEU A 80 2.84 3.73 -13.80
N ALA A 81 2.31 4.31 -14.88
CA ALA A 81 1.94 3.55 -16.08
C ALA A 81 3.06 2.62 -16.59
N PRO A 82 4.34 3.04 -16.65
CA PRO A 82 5.42 2.16 -17.09
C PRO A 82 5.65 0.97 -16.16
N ALA A 83 5.55 1.17 -14.84
CA ALA A 83 5.68 0.09 -13.87
C ALA A 83 4.52 -0.91 -13.99
N VAL A 84 3.28 -0.41 -14.09
CA VAL A 84 2.10 -1.27 -14.28
C VAL A 84 2.20 -2.07 -15.57
N ALA A 85 2.56 -1.44 -16.69
CA ALA A 85 2.71 -2.13 -17.97
C ALA A 85 3.76 -3.26 -17.93
N ARG A 86 4.79 -3.13 -17.08
CA ARG A 86 5.84 -4.14 -16.92
C ARG A 86 5.42 -5.32 -16.06
N PHE A 87 4.59 -5.11 -15.04
CA PHE A 87 4.34 -6.10 -13.98
C PHE A 87 2.91 -6.62 -13.93
N LEU A 88 1.97 -6.03 -14.65
CA LEU A 88 0.57 -6.48 -14.63
C LEU A 88 0.47 -7.91 -15.22
N PRO A 89 -0.11 -8.87 -14.48
CA PRO A 89 -0.29 -10.22 -14.98
C PRO A 89 -1.28 -10.24 -16.15
N LEU A 90 -1.14 -11.23 -17.03
CA LEU A 90 -2.11 -11.48 -18.10
C LEU A 90 -3.50 -11.69 -17.50
N GLY A 91 -4.50 -10.99 -18.05
CA GLY A 91 -5.88 -11.02 -17.55
C GLY A 91 -6.16 -10.10 -16.36
N GLY A 92 -5.16 -9.36 -15.86
CA GLY A 92 -5.37 -8.30 -14.88
C GLY A 92 -6.07 -7.07 -15.49
N TYR A 93 -6.92 -6.43 -14.72
CA TYR A 93 -7.50 -5.13 -15.06
C TYR A 93 -6.66 -4.02 -14.46
N ALA A 94 -6.31 -3.01 -15.24
CA ALA A 94 -5.60 -1.84 -14.73
C ALA A 94 -6.12 -0.54 -15.34
N GLU A 95 -6.28 0.48 -14.50
CA GLU A 95 -6.70 1.81 -14.95
C GLU A 95 -5.99 2.93 -14.18
N PRO A 96 -5.62 4.02 -14.87
CA PRO A 96 -5.09 5.19 -14.20
C PRO A 96 -6.22 5.95 -13.50
N VAL A 97 -5.92 6.56 -12.36
CA VAL A 97 -6.81 7.53 -11.73
C VAL A 97 -6.89 8.79 -12.60
N ALA A 98 -8.09 9.31 -12.81
CA ALA A 98 -8.26 10.49 -13.65
C ALA A 98 -7.63 11.71 -12.97
N SER A 99 -7.10 12.65 -13.76
CA SER A 99 -6.45 13.86 -13.23
C SER A 99 -7.40 14.75 -12.40
N SER A 100 -8.71 14.63 -12.61
CA SER A 100 -9.78 15.26 -11.82
C SER A 100 -10.03 14.58 -10.47
N ASP A 101 -9.66 13.30 -10.33
CA ASP A 101 -9.99 12.49 -9.15
C ASP A 101 -9.10 12.82 -7.95
N GLY A 102 -7.97 13.51 -8.16
CA GLY A 102 -7.09 13.99 -7.10
C GLY A 102 -7.77 14.95 -6.12
N GLN A 103 -8.87 15.58 -6.52
CA GLN A 103 -9.72 16.40 -5.63
C GLN A 103 -10.99 15.68 -5.18
N SER A 104 -11.47 14.67 -5.92
CA SER A 104 -12.83 14.12 -5.74
C SER A 104 -12.89 12.76 -5.04
N GLY A 105 -11.77 12.10 -4.72
CA GLY A 105 -11.81 10.79 -4.04
C GLY A 105 -12.39 9.63 -4.89
N ALA A 106 -12.77 9.89 -6.15
CA ALA A 106 -13.39 8.92 -7.05
C ALA A 106 -12.53 7.66 -7.31
N GLY A 107 -11.20 7.79 -7.25
CA GLY A 107 -10.29 6.64 -7.30
C GLY A 107 -10.46 5.71 -6.09
N SER A 108 -10.68 6.27 -4.90
CA SER A 108 -10.92 5.49 -3.66
C SER A 108 -12.28 4.81 -3.69
N GLU A 109 -13.33 5.52 -4.08
CA GLU A 109 -14.69 4.95 -4.21
C GLU A 109 -14.70 3.74 -5.17
N ARG A 110 -13.96 3.84 -6.26
CA ARG A 110 -13.84 2.75 -7.23
C ARG A 110 -13.09 1.55 -6.67
N CYS A 111 -12.00 1.77 -5.93
CA CYS A 111 -11.32 0.70 -5.20
C CYS A 111 -12.27 0.00 -4.22
N VAL A 112 -13.07 0.78 -3.48
CA VAL A 112 -14.08 0.28 -2.55
C VAL A 112 -15.13 -0.57 -3.26
N ARG A 113 -15.60 -0.15 -4.43
CA ARG A 113 -16.56 -0.95 -5.20
C ARG A 113 -15.98 -2.30 -5.62
N PHE A 114 -14.80 -2.31 -6.23
CA PHE A 114 -14.16 -3.56 -6.64
C PHE A 114 -13.88 -4.49 -5.45
N VAL A 115 -13.38 -3.96 -4.33
CA VAL A 115 -13.09 -4.81 -3.17
C VAL A 115 -14.38 -5.38 -2.58
N ARG A 116 -15.47 -4.60 -2.56
CA ARG A 116 -16.81 -5.07 -2.15
C ARG A 116 -17.37 -6.16 -3.07
N ASP A 117 -17.05 -6.10 -4.36
CA ASP A 117 -17.39 -7.16 -5.33
C ASP A 117 -16.50 -8.42 -5.18
N GLY A 118 -15.62 -8.45 -4.16
CA GLY A 118 -14.77 -9.60 -3.84
C GLY A 118 -13.44 -9.63 -4.60
N TRP A 119 -13.10 -8.60 -5.37
CA TRP A 119 -11.84 -8.54 -6.10
C TRP A 119 -10.65 -8.28 -5.17
N SER A 120 -9.47 -8.75 -5.56
CA SER A 120 -8.22 -8.29 -4.96
C SER A 120 -7.75 -7.00 -5.67
N VAL A 121 -7.62 -5.92 -4.90
CA VAL A 121 -7.43 -4.56 -5.45
C VAL A 121 -6.11 -3.97 -4.96
N ALA A 122 -5.26 -3.49 -5.88
CA ALA A 122 -4.10 -2.67 -5.59
C ALA A 122 -4.36 -1.21 -6.01
N ARG A 123 -4.24 -0.27 -5.07
CA ARG A 123 -4.19 1.17 -5.33
C ARG A 123 -2.73 1.63 -5.29
N LEU A 124 -2.14 1.91 -6.44
CA LEU A 124 -0.74 2.33 -6.54
C LEU A 124 -0.62 3.85 -6.54
N LEU A 125 0.18 4.37 -5.61
CA LEU A 125 0.37 5.80 -5.38
C LEU A 125 1.81 6.14 -5.74
N ASP A 126 2.01 7.11 -6.62
CA ASP A 126 3.35 7.63 -6.86
C ASP A 126 3.68 8.60 -5.72
N PRO A 127 4.72 8.32 -4.92
CA PRO A 127 5.14 9.18 -3.83
C PRO A 127 5.94 10.39 -4.31
N GLY A 128 5.77 10.86 -5.56
CA GLY A 128 6.40 12.03 -6.19
C GLY A 128 6.10 13.39 -5.52
N PHE A 129 6.06 13.39 -4.19
CA PHE A 129 5.84 14.49 -3.28
C PHE A 129 7.09 15.34 -3.17
N ARG A 130 6.94 16.66 -3.28
CA ARG A 130 8.03 17.62 -3.09
C ARG A 130 8.39 17.76 -1.62
N SER A 131 7.48 17.36 -0.72
CA SER A 131 7.69 17.38 0.72
C SER A 131 7.02 16.20 1.43
N GLY A 132 7.54 15.84 2.61
CA GLY A 132 6.90 14.84 3.47
C GLY A 132 5.49 15.23 3.92
N ARG A 133 5.14 16.53 3.88
CA ARG A 133 3.80 17.01 4.24
C ARG A 133 2.77 16.68 3.16
N GLU A 134 3.09 16.92 1.89
CA GLU A 134 2.22 16.58 0.75
C GLU A 134 1.89 15.07 0.72
N ARG A 135 2.89 14.25 1.07
CA ARG A 135 2.72 12.80 1.22
C ARG A 135 1.64 12.45 2.24
N LEU A 136 1.79 12.98 3.45
CA LEU A 136 0.88 12.71 4.55
C LEU A 136 -0.52 13.23 4.23
N ASP A 137 -0.63 14.40 3.63
CA ASP A 137 -1.92 14.99 3.27
C ASP A 137 -2.65 14.13 2.23
N LYS A 138 -1.93 13.55 1.25
CA LYS A 138 -2.54 12.62 0.28
C LYS A 138 -2.98 11.32 0.95
N ILE A 139 -2.17 10.73 1.83
CA ILE A 139 -2.56 9.52 2.55
C ILE A 139 -3.73 9.78 3.50
N ARG A 140 -3.77 10.94 4.16
CA ARG A 140 -4.89 11.41 4.97
C ARG A 140 -6.16 11.55 4.16
N GLN A 141 -6.06 12.20 3.00
CA GLN A 141 -7.18 12.34 2.08
C GLN A 141 -7.71 10.97 1.64
N LEU A 142 -6.83 10.01 1.34
CA LEU A 142 -7.23 8.64 1.02
C LEU A 142 -7.92 7.95 2.20
N SER A 143 -7.37 8.03 3.41
CA SER A 143 -7.98 7.47 4.62
C SER A 143 -9.36 8.08 4.88
N HIS A 144 -9.49 9.40 4.73
CA HIS A 144 -10.77 10.09 4.85
C HIS A 144 -11.76 9.63 3.78
N SER A 145 -11.34 9.57 2.51
CA SER A 145 -12.18 9.06 1.42
C SER A 145 -12.65 7.62 1.64
N LEU A 146 -11.82 6.77 2.24
CA LEU A 146 -12.21 5.39 2.59
C LEU A 146 -13.27 5.38 3.69
N LEU A 147 -13.11 6.19 4.74
CA LEU A 147 -14.10 6.32 5.82
C LEU A 147 -15.43 6.90 5.30
N THR A 148 -15.39 7.84 4.36
CA THR A 148 -16.62 8.40 3.76
C THR A 148 -17.26 7.46 2.74
N SER A 149 -16.51 6.48 2.20
CA SER A 149 -17.01 5.45 1.28
C SER A 149 -17.71 4.29 1.99
N GLU A 150 -18.31 4.56 3.16
CA GLU A 150 -19.03 3.58 3.99
C GLU A 150 -18.16 2.39 4.45
N MET A 151 -16.84 2.52 4.52
CA MET A 151 -16.02 1.48 5.15
C MET A 151 -16.18 1.55 6.67
N PRO A 152 -16.31 0.41 7.37
CA PRO A 152 -16.35 0.38 8.83
C PRO A 152 -15.09 1.02 9.42
N GLY A 153 -15.26 1.92 10.40
CA GLY A 153 -14.11 2.58 11.04
C GLY A 153 -13.24 1.63 11.86
N ASP A 154 -13.81 0.53 12.35
CA ASP A 154 -13.17 -0.55 13.10
C ASP A 154 -12.50 -1.61 12.22
N LEU A 155 -12.57 -1.45 10.89
CA LEU A 155 -11.94 -2.33 9.92
C LEU A 155 -10.45 -2.51 10.24
N PRO A 156 -9.95 -3.75 10.35
CA PRO A 156 -8.55 -4.01 10.64
C PRO A 156 -7.67 -3.56 9.47
N VAL A 157 -6.58 -2.87 9.81
CA VAL A 157 -5.62 -2.34 8.85
C VAL A 157 -4.21 -2.78 9.25
N GLN A 158 -3.47 -3.32 8.29
CA GLN A 158 -2.06 -3.68 8.47
C GLN A 158 -1.18 -2.71 7.68
N ILE A 159 -0.16 -2.15 8.32
CA ILE A 159 0.73 -1.17 7.73
C ILE A 159 2.13 -1.75 7.71
N PHE A 160 2.71 -1.83 6.52
CA PHE A 160 4.07 -2.26 6.27
C PHE A 160 4.89 -1.05 5.85
N VAL A 161 5.92 -0.73 6.63
CA VAL A 161 6.84 0.38 6.36
C VAL A 161 8.15 -0.21 5.88
N SER A 162 8.56 0.13 4.66
CA SER A 162 9.87 -0.26 4.10
C SER A 162 10.85 0.90 4.22
N ALA A 163 12.07 0.64 4.67
CA ALA A 163 13.17 1.62 4.74
C ALA A 163 14.24 1.38 3.64
N ALA A 164 13.81 0.89 2.46
CA ALA A 164 14.64 0.66 1.28
C ALA A 164 15.59 -0.55 1.29
N SER A 165 15.45 -1.52 2.20
CA SER A 165 16.33 -2.71 2.26
C SER A 165 15.59 -4.05 2.23
N GLY A 166 14.37 -4.09 1.70
CA GLY A 166 13.54 -5.31 1.66
C GLY A 166 13.09 -5.84 3.04
N ARG A 167 13.35 -5.08 4.11
CA ARG A 167 12.83 -5.33 5.46
C ARG A 167 11.63 -4.43 5.71
N TYR A 168 10.61 -5.01 6.33
CA TYR A 168 9.37 -4.30 6.61
C TYR A 168 9.11 -4.27 8.10
N GLN A 169 8.71 -3.11 8.58
CA GLN A 169 8.12 -2.95 9.89
C GLN A 169 6.61 -3.10 9.75
N ARG A 170 6.02 -4.12 10.38
CA ARG A 170 4.57 -4.35 10.38
C ARG A 170 3.94 -3.72 11.62
N ASN A 171 2.87 -2.98 11.41
CA ASN A 171 1.98 -2.46 12.44
C ASN A 171 0.55 -2.89 12.14
N GLU A 172 -0.25 -3.08 13.18
CA GLU A 172 -1.68 -3.40 13.07
C GLU A 172 -2.49 -2.32 13.78
N THR A 173 -3.63 -1.95 13.20
CA THR A 173 -4.52 -0.91 13.72
C THR A 173 -5.92 -1.03 13.13
N GLN A 174 -6.73 0.00 13.33
CA GLN A 174 -8.07 0.14 12.75
C GLN A 174 -8.10 1.35 11.80
N LEU A 175 -9.00 1.31 10.80
CA LEU A 175 -9.08 2.35 9.77
C LEU A 175 -9.25 3.76 10.34
N HIS A 176 -10.05 3.94 11.39
CA HIS A 176 -10.24 5.25 12.03
C HIS A 176 -8.98 5.80 12.72
N ARG A 177 -7.97 4.96 12.97
CA ARG A 177 -6.68 5.32 13.60
C ARG A 177 -5.55 5.48 12.58
N LEU A 178 -5.82 5.22 11.30
CA LEU A 178 -4.82 5.19 10.25
C LEU A 178 -4.04 6.51 10.15
N ASP A 179 -4.74 7.66 10.22
CA ASP A 179 -4.11 8.99 10.19
C ASP A 179 -3.08 9.19 11.31
N ALA A 180 -3.41 8.78 12.53
CA ALA A 180 -2.52 8.94 13.68
C ALA A 180 -1.19 8.17 13.48
N ILE A 181 -1.26 6.96 12.93
CA ILE A 181 -0.06 6.15 12.68
C ILE A 181 0.77 6.75 11.55
N ILE A 182 0.15 7.13 10.44
CA ILE A 182 0.88 7.74 9.32
C ILE A 182 1.54 9.06 9.74
N GLY A 183 0.87 9.87 10.56
CA GLY A 183 1.45 11.06 11.17
C GLY A 183 2.70 10.77 12.00
N ALA A 184 2.79 9.61 12.65
CA ALA A 184 3.95 9.21 13.44
C ALA A 184 5.19 8.89 12.57
N TYR A 185 4.96 8.43 11.33
CA TYR A 185 6.01 8.16 10.34
C TYR A 185 6.35 9.36 9.44
N ALA A 186 5.71 10.52 9.66
CA ALA A 186 5.96 11.77 8.95
C ALA A 186 7.45 12.17 8.80
N PRO A 187 8.32 11.99 9.82
CA PRO A 187 9.72 12.40 9.71
C PRO A 187 10.56 11.51 8.76
N LEU A 188 10.08 10.30 8.46
CA LEU A 188 10.83 9.28 7.71
C LEU A 188 10.57 9.42 6.20
N ARG A 189 11.32 10.34 5.58
CA ARG A 189 11.15 10.68 4.15
C ARG A 189 11.54 9.58 3.17
N SER A 190 12.39 8.64 3.58
CA SER A 190 12.90 7.57 2.71
C SER A 190 12.09 6.28 2.79
N SER A 191 11.01 6.27 3.56
CA SER A 191 10.20 5.07 3.74
C SER A 191 9.03 5.02 2.76
N THR A 192 8.69 3.84 2.25
CA THR A 192 7.43 3.59 1.53
C THR A 192 6.44 2.85 2.41
N PHE A 193 5.16 3.09 2.20
CA PHE A 193 4.08 2.37 2.88
C PHE A 193 3.38 1.39 1.95
N THR A 194 3.06 0.23 2.50
CA THR A 194 2.00 -0.64 2.00
C THR A 194 0.96 -0.79 3.12
N ILE A 195 -0.29 -0.42 2.84
CA ILE A 195 -1.41 -0.46 3.78
C ILE A 195 -2.40 -1.48 3.25
N ILE A 196 -2.75 -2.48 4.06
CA ILE A 196 -3.66 -3.57 3.70
C ILE A 196 -4.93 -3.42 4.51
N LEU A 197 -6.07 -3.44 3.82
CA LEU A 197 -7.40 -3.40 4.38
C LEU A 197 -8.14 -4.69 4.02
N ASP A 198 -8.61 -5.40 5.04
CA ASP A 198 -9.40 -6.63 4.90
C ASP A 198 -10.90 -6.29 4.85
N VAL A 199 -11.43 -6.00 3.67
CA VAL A 199 -12.85 -5.65 3.49
C VAL A 199 -13.66 -6.94 3.40
N THR A 200 -13.91 -7.57 4.54
CA THR A 200 -14.61 -8.88 4.61
C THR A 200 -16.13 -8.78 4.62
N ASP A 201 -16.69 -7.57 4.52
CA ASP A 201 -18.12 -7.35 4.66
C ASP A 201 -18.83 -7.17 3.32
N THR A 202 -18.80 -8.18 2.45
CA THR A 202 -19.71 -8.30 1.30
C THR A 202 -19.69 -9.72 0.71
N GLY A 203 -20.89 -10.26 0.47
CA GLY A 203 -21.10 -11.65 0.07
C GLY A 203 -20.64 -12.01 -1.35
N GLY A 204 -20.15 -13.25 -1.47
CA GLY A 204 -19.97 -13.95 -2.73
C GLY A 204 -18.62 -13.75 -3.39
N ALA A 205 -17.99 -14.86 -3.79
CA ALA A 205 -16.79 -14.83 -4.62
C ALA A 205 -17.03 -14.03 -5.92
N PRO A 206 -16.03 -13.29 -6.43
CA PRO A 206 -16.17 -12.51 -7.65
C PRO A 206 -16.61 -13.42 -8.81
N ARG A 207 -17.70 -13.04 -9.49
CA ARG A 207 -18.15 -13.74 -10.69
C ARG A 207 -17.33 -13.20 -11.87
N PHE A 208 -16.32 -13.95 -12.28
CA PHE A 208 -15.61 -13.69 -13.53
C PHE A 208 -16.59 -13.86 -14.69
N SER A 209 -17.04 -12.73 -15.26
CA SER A 209 -17.67 -12.75 -16.58
C SER A 209 -16.57 -12.54 -17.59
N VAL A 210 -16.19 -13.62 -18.30
CA VAL A 210 -15.26 -13.52 -19.43
C VAL A 210 -16.01 -12.82 -20.56
N ALA A 211 -15.94 -11.50 -20.58
CA ALA A 211 -16.26 -10.74 -21.77
C ALA A 211 -15.04 -10.83 -22.69
N SER A 212 -15.15 -11.64 -23.75
CA SER A 212 -14.22 -11.66 -24.86
C SER A 212 -14.26 -10.31 -25.58
N ALA A 213 -13.52 -9.33 -25.07
CA ALA A 213 -13.28 -8.07 -25.77
C ALA A 213 -12.24 -8.29 -26.87
N ASN A 214 -12.69 -8.89 -27.99
CA ASN A 214 -12.03 -8.70 -29.27
C ASN A 214 -12.34 -7.27 -29.72
N GLY A 215 -11.49 -6.33 -29.32
CA GLY A 215 -11.67 -4.90 -29.59
C GLY A 215 -10.37 -4.19 -29.95
N LEU A 216 -9.57 -4.80 -30.83
CA LEU A 216 -8.55 -4.08 -31.59
C LEU A 216 -9.23 -3.42 -32.78
N ALA A 217 -9.61 -2.15 -32.61
CA ALA A 217 -9.97 -1.20 -33.66
C ALA A 217 -10.06 0.19 -32.99
N GLY A 218 -9.35 1.23 -33.35
CA GLY A 218 -8.33 1.49 -34.37
C GLY A 218 -7.69 2.84 -34.04
#